data_AF-A0AA39D0E1-F1
#
_entry.id   AF-A0AA39D0E1-F1
#
_cell.length_a   1.000
_cell.length_b   1.000
_cell.length_c   1.000
_cell.angle_alpha   90.00
_cell.angle_beta   90.00
_cell.angle_gamma   90.00
#
_symmetry.space_group_name_H-M   'P 1'
#
loop_
_entity.id
_entity.type
_entity.pdbx_description
1 polymer ?
#
loop_
_entity_poly.entity_id
_entity_poly.type
_entity_poly.pdbx_seq_one_letter_code
_entity_poly.pdbx_strand_id
1 'polypeptide(L)'
;MSLRVATRCLQRTVGVACSKQSTSLLPSIPAVASRSTARSHALAVQSRHYPQSSTFHTSSVLPAQSPTADALMENLTDLYATARDEFEIAAEETEKKTVYAADDREAAVAALQTLKEAFEKAVKESDPEVGKEIQSRVGQRIRELENAIKAMEQMAMED
;
A
#
# COMPACT_ATOMS: atom_id res chain seq x y z
N MET A 1 24.52 -49.83 13.77
CA MET A 1 23.26 -50.04 14.50
C MET A 1 23.35 -49.41 15.88
N SER A 2 22.70 -48.27 16.10
CA SER A 2 22.42 -47.71 17.43
C SER A 2 21.34 -46.66 17.31
N LEU A 3 20.09 -47.11 17.40
CA LEU A 3 18.92 -46.26 17.59
C LEU A 3 18.90 -45.80 19.05
N ARG A 4 18.83 -44.48 19.29
CA ARG A 4 18.45 -43.93 20.58
C ARG A 4 17.16 -43.15 20.41
N VAL A 5 16.08 -43.79 20.84
CA VAL A 5 14.76 -43.21 21.09
C VAL A 5 14.79 -42.54 22.46
N ALA A 6 14.29 -41.31 22.56
CA ALA A 6 13.84 -40.74 23.83
C ALA A 6 12.76 -39.68 23.58
N THR A 7 11.51 -40.11 23.75
CA THR A 7 10.29 -39.32 23.92
C THR A 7 10.25 -38.66 25.30
N ARG A 8 10.02 -37.35 25.37
CA ARG A 8 9.50 -36.62 26.55
C ARG A 8 8.90 -35.30 26.06
N CYS A 9 7.85 -34.72 26.60
CA CYS A 9 6.72 -35.12 27.43
C CYS A 9 5.85 -33.85 27.43
N LEU A 10 4.57 -33.94 27.07
CA LEU A 10 3.63 -32.82 27.15
C LEU A 10 3.47 -32.35 28.60
N GLN A 11 3.41 -31.04 28.82
CA GLN A 11 2.63 -30.48 29.91
C GLN A 11 1.79 -29.30 29.43
N ARG A 12 0.61 -29.25 30.03
CA ARG A 12 -0.65 -28.67 29.58
C ARG A 12 -1.20 -28.00 30.83
N THR A 13 -1.47 -26.71 30.84
CA THR A 13 -2.39 -26.12 31.83
C THR A 13 -3.10 -24.90 31.25
N VAL A 14 -4.38 -24.86 31.61
CA VAL A 14 -5.48 -24.02 31.18
C VAL A 14 -5.80 -22.98 32.26
N GLY A 15 -6.38 -21.84 31.87
CA GLY A 15 -7.16 -20.90 32.68
C GLY A 15 -7.67 -19.78 31.76
N VAL A 16 -8.96 -19.59 31.42
CA VAL A 16 -10.19 -19.36 32.23
C VAL A 16 -10.02 -18.11 33.09
N ALA A 17 -10.81 -17.02 33.05
CA ALA A 17 -12.01 -16.65 32.30
C ALA A 17 -12.32 -15.13 32.48
N CYS A 18 -13.15 -14.61 31.57
CA CYS A 18 -14.29 -13.69 31.76
C CYS A 18 -14.12 -12.35 32.51
N SER A 19 -14.40 -11.24 31.82
CA SER A 19 -15.40 -10.28 32.34
C SER A 19 -16.04 -9.45 31.23
N LYS A 20 -17.36 -9.31 31.33
CA LYS A 20 -18.28 -8.63 30.43
C LYS A 20 -18.55 -7.22 30.94
N GLN A 21 -18.70 -6.26 30.04
CA GLN A 21 -19.49 -5.01 30.14
C GLN A 21 -19.39 -4.37 28.73
N SER A 22 -20.38 -4.38 27.83
CA SER A 22 -21.81 -4.10 27.89
C SER A 22 -22.15 -2.69 28.37
N THR A 23 -22.17 -1.72 27.45
CA THR A 23 -23.25 -0.74 27.32
C THR A 23 -23.25 -0.11 25.92
N SER A 24 -24.35 -0.31 25.23
CA SER A 24 -24.86 0.40 24.05
C SER A 24 -24.92 1.92 24.22
N LEU A 25 -25.01 2.66 23.11
CA LEU A 25 -26.11 3.62 22.79
C LEU A 25 -25.73 4.54 21.60
N LEU A 26 -26.26 4.23 20.42
CA LEU A 26 -26.62 5.22 19.38
C LEU A 26 -28.06 5.69 19.71
N PRO A 27 -28.50 6.93 19.40
CA PRO A 27 -28.84 7.28 18.02
C PRO A 27 -28.76 8.78 17.65
N SER A 28 -29.10 9.04 16.38
CA SER A 28 -29.99 10.14 15.95
C SER A 28 -29.37 11.21 15.06
N ILE A 29 -29.44 10.93 13.76
CA ILE A 29 -29.49 11.92 12.68
C ILE A 29 -30.92 12.49 12.65
N PRO A 30 -31.10 13.82 12.50
CA PRO A 30 -31.80 14.24 11.28
C PRO A 30 -31.35 15.59 10.72
N ALA A 31 -31.65 15.77 9.43
CA ALA A 31 -32.31 16.92 8.83
C ALA A 31 -31.57 17.54 7.64
N VAL A 32 -32.12 17.19 6.48
CA VAL A 32 -32.08 17.93 5.21
C VAL A 32 -32.45 19.40 5.43
N ALA A 33 -31.65 20.30 4.87
CA ALA A 33 -32.09 21.65 4.53
C ALA A 33 -31.46 22.08 3.20
N SER A 34 -32.23 21.88 2.14
CA SER A 34 -32.05 22.51 0.84
C SER A 34 -32.10 24.03 0.99
N ARG A 35 -31.10 24.74 0.48
CA ARG A 35 -31.27 26.13 0.04
C ARG A 35 -30.49 26.38 -1.25
N SER A 36 -31.25 26.31 -2.33
CA SER A 36 -30.94 26.93 -3.61
C SER A 36 -30.72 28.43 -3.42
N THR A 37 -29.57 28.92 -3.88
CA THR A 37 -29.45 30.32 -4.32
C THR A 37 -28.78 30.31 -5.67
N ALA A 38 -29.61 30.48 -6.70
CA ALA A 38 -29.19 30.97 -8.00
C ALA A 38 -28.40 32.28 -7.81
N ARG A 39 -27.21 32.37 -8.40
CA ARG A 39 -26.54 33.65 -8.56
C ARG A 39 -25.83 33.71 -9.92
N SER A 40 -26.59 34.29 -10.84
CA SER A 40 -26.15 35.27 -11.82
C SER A 40 -24.97 34.91 -12.72
N HIS A 41 -25.34 34.60 -13.97
CA HIS A 41 -24.56 34.93 -15.15
C HIS A 41 -24.07 36.38 -15.07
N ALA A 42 -22.75 36.56 -15.11
CA ALA A 42 -22.13 37.82 -15.50
C ALA A 42 -21.14 37.49 -16.61
N LEU A 43 -21.63 37.63 -17.85
CA LEU A 43 -20.79 37.74 -19.03
C LEU A 43 -20.01 39.05 -18.92
N ALA A 44 -18.71 38.94 -18.69
CA ALA A 44 -17.78 40.04 -18.91
C ALA A 44 -16.54 39.48 -19.60
N VAL A 45 -16.72 39.13 -20.88
CA VAL A 45 -15.60 38.97 -21.82
C VAL A 45 -15.05 40.37 -22.07
N GLN A 46 -14.04 40.77 -21.31
CA GLN A 46 -13.14 41.84 -21.73
C GLN A 46 -11.86 41.22 -22.24
N SER A 47 -11.80 41.19 -23.56
CA SER A 47 -10.60 41.01 -24.34
C SER A 47 -9.62 42.14 -23.99
N ARG A 48 -8.45 41.80 -23.44
CA ARG A 48 -7.26 42.63 -23.57
C ARG A 48 -6.12 41.75 -24.09
N HIS A 49 -5.89 41.89 -25.38
CA HIS A 49 -4.66 41.48 -26.02
C HIS A 49 -3.52 42.32 -25.42
N TYR A 50 -2.53 41.64 -24.84
CA TYR A 50 -1.18 42.15 -24.75
C TYR A 50 -0.31 41.26 -25.63
N PRO A 51 0.22 41.76 -26.75
CA PRO A 51 1.41 41.16 -27.33
C PRO A 51 2.62 41.69 -26.55
N GLN A 52 3.54 40.83 -26.14
CA GLN A 52 4.95 40.93 -26.51
C GLN A 52 5.85 39.99 -25.69
N SER A 53 6.53 39.13 -26.44
CA SER A 53 7.97 38.94 -26.40
C SER A 53 8.62 38.20 -25.22
N SER A 54 9.05 36.99 -25.57
CA SER A 54 10.41 36.49 -25.36
C SER A 54 10.88 36.31 -23.91
N THR A 55 10.92 35.05 -23.51
CA THR A 55 12.20 34.48 -23.09
C THR A 55 12.28 33.06 -23.60
N PHE A 56 13.20 32.81 -24.53
CA PHE A 56 13.65 31.44 -24.78
C PHE A 56 14.23 30.94 -23.46
N HIS A 57 13.45 30.19 -22.69
CA HIS A 57 14.01 29.37 -21.65
C HIS A 57 14.83 28.33 -22.38
N THR A 58 16.15 28.55 -22.43
CA THR A 58 17.11 27.48 -22.61
C THR A 58 16.74 26.46 -21.56
N SER A 59 16.04 25.41 -21.96
CA SER A 59 15.83 24.22 -21.15
C SER A 59 17.22 23.65 -20.94
N SER A 60 17.88 24.15 -19.90
CA SER A 60 19.10 23.56 -19.36
C SER A 60 18.66 22.16 -18.97
N VAL A 61 18.97 21.21 -19.85
CA VAL A 61 18.83 19.78 -19.60
C VAL A 61 19.78 19.54 -18.44
N LEU A 62 19.27 19.67 -17.22
CA LEU A 62 19.97 19.21 -16.05
C LEU A 62 20.26 17.73 -16.29
N PRO A 63 21.50 17.28 -16.09
CA PRO A 63 21.81 15.86 -16.19
C PRO A 63 20.85 15.12 -15.24
N ALA A 64 20.32 13.99 -15.70
CA ALA A 64 19.55 13.07 -14.87
C ALA A 64 20.37 12.76 -13.62
N GLN A 65 20.11 13.52 -12.54
CA GLN A 65 20.67 13.23 -11.24
C GLN A 65 20.06 11.89 -10.84
N SER A 66 20.88 10.98 -10.32
CA SER A 66 20.36 9.82 -9.61
C SER A 66 19.30 10.31 -8.62
N PRO A 67 18.13 9.63 -8.55
CA PRO A 67 17.05 10.06 -7.67
C PRO A 67 17.62 10.26 -6.26
N THR A 68 17.26 11.38 -5.65
CA THR A 68 17.69 11.68 -4.28
C THR A 68 17.17 10.60 -3.32
N ALA A 69 17.86 10.39 -2.21
CA ALA A 69 17.47 9.42 -1.19
C ALA A 69 16.00 9.56 -0.77
N ASP A 70 15.53 10.81 -0.60
CA ASP A 70 14.14 11.11 -0.27
C ASP A 70 13.17 10.68 -1.37
N ALA A 71 13.52 10.94 -2.64
CA ALA A 71 12.69 10.52 -3.78
C ALA A 71 12.60 8.99 -3.90
N LEU A 72 13.67 8.26 -3.56
CA LEU A 72 13.62 6.80 -3.50
C LEU A 72 12.69 6.31 -2.38
N MET A 73 12.72 6.94 -1.21
CA MET A 73 11.86 6.55 -0.09
C MET A 73 10.38 6.83 -0.37
N GLU A 74 10.07 7.97 -0.97
CA GLU A 74 8.72 8.31 -1.43
C GLU A 74 8.22 7.26 -2.43
N ASN A 75 9.01 6.96 -3.47
CA ASN A 75 8.66 5.95 -4.47
C ASN A 75 8.36 4.57 -3.86
N LEU A 76 9.21 4.10 -2.93
CA LEU A 76 9.00 2.82 -2.25
C LEU A 76 7.75 2.82 -1.37
N THR A 77 7.43 3.96 -0.77
CA THR A 77 6.22 4.09 0.07
C THR A 77 4.97 4.06 -0.79
N ASP A 78 4.97 4.73 -1.93
CA ASP A 78 3.85 4.73 -2.88
C ASP A 78 3.62 3.33 -3.46
N LEU A 79 4.69 2.66 -3.91
CA LEU A 79 4.61 1.28 -4.42
C LEU A 79 4.10 0.31 -3.35
N TYR A 80 4.48 0.50 -2.09
CA TYR A 80 3.96 -0.29 -0.99
C TYR A 80 2.47 -0.04 -0.73
N ALA A 81 2.01 1.20 -0.80
CA ALA A 81 0.60 1.53 -0.67
C ALA A 81 -0.22 0.84 -1.78
N THR A 82 0.22 0.96 -3.04
CA THR A 82 -0.42 0.26 -4.16
C THR A 82 -0.42 -1.25 -3.96
N ALA A 83 0.71 -1.86 -3.59
CA ALA A 83 0.77 -3.30 -3.36
C ALA A 83 -0.14 -3.77 -2.20
N ARG A 84 -0.36 -2.93 -1.19
CA ARG A 84 -1.33 -3.22 -0.13
C ARG A 84 -2.76 -3.15 -0.63
N ASP A 85 -3.12 -2.11 -1.37
CA ASP A 85 -4.47 -1.93 -1.90
C ASP A 85 -4.86 -3.11 -2.80
N GLU A 86 -3.96 -3.52 -3.71
CA GLU A 86 -4.17 -4.69 -4.57
C GLU A 86 -4.31 -5.99 -3.76
N PHE A 87 -3.51 -6.16 -2.70
CA PHE A 87 -3.65 -7.31 -1.81
C PHE A 87 -5.01 -7.32 -1.09
N GLU A 88 -5.50 -6.16 -0.63
CA GLU A 88 -6.80 -6.05 0.04
C GLU A 88 -7.94 -6.42 -0.90
N ILE A 89 -7.90 -5.95 -2.15
CA ILE A 89 -8.85 -6.34 -3.19
C ILE A 89 -8.79 -7.87 -3.41
N ALA A 90 -7.58 -8.41 -3.62
CA ALA A 90 -7.39 -9.85 -3.86
C ALA A 90 -7.91 -10.73 -2.71
N ALA A 91 -7.69 -10.30 -1.47
CA ALA A 91 -8.13 -11.02 -0.27
C ALA A 91 -9.67 -11.01 -0.16
N GLU A 92 -10.31 -9.86 -0.35
CA GLU A 92 -11.76 -9.75 -0.33
C GLU A 92 -12.42 -10.57 -1.44
N GLU A 93 -11.89 -10.53 -2.66
CA GLU A 93 -12.46 -11.23 -3.80
C GLU A 93 -12.28 -12.75 -3.70
N THR A 94 -11.15 -13.19 -3.12
CA THR A 94 -10.93 -14.61 -2.79
C THR A 94 -11.91 -15.09 -1.72
N GLU A 95 -12.16 -14.31 -0.66
CA GLU A 95 -13.16 -14.65 0.37
C GLU A 95 -14.59 -14.71 -0.21
N LYS A 96 -14.92 -13.76 -1.11
CA LYS A 96 -16.22 -13.71 -1.80
C LYS A 96 -16.38 -14.78 -2.89
N LYS A 97 -15.31 -15.51 -3.23
CA LYS A 97 -15.26 -16.54 -4.30
C LYS A 97 -15.74 -16.01 -5.64
N THR A 98 -15.31 -14.81 -6.00
CA THR A 98 -15.70 -14.19 -7.27
C THR A 98 -14.85 -14.73 -8.42
N VAL A 99 -15.31 -14.49 -9.65
CA VAL A 99 -14.58 -14.89 -10.86
C VAL A 99 -13.31 -14.07 -11.08
N TYR A 100 -13.17 -12.92 -10.42
CA TYR A 100 -12.04 -12.00 -10.56
C TYR A 100 -10.91 -12.30 -9.58
N ALA A 101 -11.17 -13.09 -8.55
CA ALA A 101 -10.20 -13.41 -7.50
C ALA A 101 -8.85 -13.93 -8.02
N ALA A 102 -8.83 -14.66 -9.14
CA ALA A 102 -7.57 -15.12 -9.73
C ALA A 102 -6.72 -13.99 -10.30
N ASP A 103 -7.34 -13.08 -11.05
CA ASP A 103 -6.67 -11.94 -11.68
C ASP A 103 -6.22 -10.93 -10.61
N ASP A 104 -7.03 -10.71 -9.57
CA ASP A 104 -6.68 -9.80 -8.47
C ASP A 104 -5.49 -10.32 -7.64
N ARG A 105 -5.42 -11.65 -7.41
CA ARG A 105 -4.22 -12.25 -6.78
C ARG A 105 -2.98 -12.06 -7.63
N GLU A 106 -3.08 -12.18 -8.95
CA GLU A 106 -1.97 -11.90 -9.85
C GLU A 106 -1.55 -10.43 -9.78
N ALA A 107 -2.51 -9.50 -9.73
CA ALA A 107 -2.25 -8.07 -9.57
C ALA A 107 -1.49 -7.77 -8.27
N ALA A 108 -1.88 -8.37 -7.15
CA ALA A 108 -1.18 -8.23 -5.87
C ALA A 108 0.26 -8.75 -5.93
N VAL A 109 0.49 -9.91 -6.57
CA VAL A 109 1.83 -10.48 -6.77
C VAL A 109 2.68 -9.57 -7.67
N ALA A 110 2.12 -9.06 -8.76
CA ALA A 110 2.81 -8.17 -9.69
C ALA A 110 3.19 -6.83 -9.05
N ALA A 111 2.29 -6.23 -8.25
CA ALA A 111 2.58 -5.01 -7.50
C ALA A 111 3.68 -5.23 -6.46
N LEU A 112 3.64 -6.36 -5.72
CA LEU A 112 4.71 -6.73 -4.78
C LEU A 112 6.06 -6.95 -5.50
N GLN A 113 6.05 -7.60 -6.67
CA GLN A 113 7.26 -7.81 -7.46
C GLN A 113 7.87 -6.46 -7.91
N THR A 114 7.03 -5.53 -8.34
CA THR A 114 7.45 -4.17 -8.71
C THR A 114 8.09 -3.44 -7.52
N LEU A 115 7.50 -3.56 -6.33
CA LEU A 115 8.06 -3.01 -5.09
C LEU A 115 9.43 -3.62 -4.76
N LYS A 116 9.60 -4.93 -4.93
CA LYS A 116 10.89 -5.62 -4.68
C LYS A 116 11.98 -5.18 -5.62
N GLU A 117 11.66 -5.04 -6.91
CA GLU A 117 12.60 -4.55 -7.91
C GLU A 117 13.05 -3.11 -7.63
N ALA A 118 12.09 -2.23 -7.31
CA ALA A 118 12.39 -0.86 -6.91
C ALA A 118 13.22 -0.81 -5.63
N PHE A 119 12.92 -1.66 -4.64
CA PHE A 119 13.66 -1.77 -3.39
C PHE A 119 15.10 -2.22 -3.61
N GLU A 120 15.31 -3.29 -4.38
CA GLU A 120 16.65 -3.76 -4.71
C GLU A 120 17.47 -2.71 -5.45
N LYS A 121 16.83 -2.02 -6.40
CA LYS A 121 17.45 -0.92 -7.14
C LYS A 121 17.85 0.21 -6.20
N ALA A 122 16.95 0.64 -5.32
CA ALA A 122 17.19 1.70 -4.36
C ALA A 122 18.35 1.35 -3.40
N VAL A 123 18.44 0.10 -2.92
CA VAL A 123 19.54 -0.34 -2.04
C VAL A 123 20.89 -0.41 -2.79
N LYS A 124 20.89 -0.76 -4.08
CA LYS A 124 22.12 -0.85 -4.89
C LYS A 124 22.65 0.51 -5.35
N GLU A 125 21.75 1.45 -5.65
CA GLU A 125 22.09 2.76 -6.23
C GLU A 125 22.30 3.87 -5.19
N SER A 126 21.87 3.67 -3.93
CA SER A 126 22.01 4.66 -2.85
C SER A 126 23.29 4.50 -2.03
N ASP A 127 23.63 5.55 -1.27
CA ASP A 127 24.69 5.51 -0.28
C ASP A 127 24.46 4.40 0.76
N PRO A 128 25.52 3.76 1.29
CA PRO A 128 25.41 2.63 2.21
C PRO A 128 24.70 2.95 3.53
N GLU A 129 24.60 4.21 3.92
CA GLU A 129 23.84 4.66 5.09
C GLU A 129 22.33 4.69 4.81
N VAL A 130 21.95 5.28 3.66
CA VAL A 130 20.56 5.34 3.17
C VAL A 130 20.05 3.94 2.83
N GLY A 131 20.85 3.12 2.17
CA GLY A 131 20.48 1.74 1.83
C GLY A 131 20.14 0.90 3.06
N LYS A 132 20.85 1.10 4.18
CA LYS A 132 20.53 0.43 5.47
C LYS A 132 19.21 0.92 6.06
N GLU A 133 18.93 2.22 5.97
CA GLU A 133 17.67 2.78 6.40
C GLU A 133 16.50 2.21 5.59
N ILE A 134 16.60 2.23 4.26
CA ILE A 134 15.63 1.61 3.34
C ILE A 134 15.43 0.14 3.68
N GLN A 135 16.52 -0.62 3.85
CA GLN A 135 16.46 -2.03 4.20
C GLN A 135 15.76 -2.29 5.53
N SER A 136 16.01 -1.45 6.54
CA SER A 136 15.38 -1.60 7.86
C SER A 136 13.88 -1.31 7.83
N ARG A 137 13.46 -0.27 7.11
CA ARG A 137 12.06 0.20 7.11
C ARG A 137 11.18 -0.56 6.12
N VAL A 138 11.63 -0.65 4.88
CA VAL A 138 10.85 -1.21 3.78
C VAL A 138 11.02 -2.73 3.72
N GLY A 139 12.21 -3.24 4.08
CA GLY A 139 12.48 -4.68 4.06
C GLY A 139 11.59 -5.49 5.01
N GLN A 140 11.20 -4.94 6.16
CA GLN A 140 10.22 -5.60 7.05
C GLN A 140 8.84 -5.64 6.39
N ARG A 141 8.36 -4.51 5.88
CA ARG A 141 7.04 -4.38 5.25
C ARG A 141 6.86 -5.29 4.05
N ILE A 142 7.89 -5.41 3.20
CA ILE A 142 7.90 -6.33 2.06
C ILE A 142 7.72 -7.78 2.54
N ARG A 143 8.47 -8.23 3.55
CA ARG A 143 8.36 -9.60 4.08
C ARG A 143 7.00 -9.89 4.69
N GLU A 144 6.42 -8.92 5.39
CA GLU A 144 5.06 -9.04 5.94
C GLU A 144 4.03 -9.22 4.81
N LEU A 145 4.11 -8.39 3.77
CA LEU A 145 3.21 -8.46 2.62
C LEU A 145 3.40 -9.75 1.81
N GLU A 146 4.64 -10.20 1.59
CA GLU A 146 4.97 -11.48 0.97
C GLU A 146 4.33 -12.67 1.71
N ASN A 147 4.46 -12.69 3.04
CA ASN A 147 3.88 -13.74 3.84
C ASN A 147 2.34 -13.71 3.81
N ALA A 148 1.75 -12.52 3.78
CA ALA A 148 0.29 -12.34 3.66
C ALA A 148 -0.23 -12.86 2.32
N ILE A 149 0.41 -12.47 1.20
CA ILE A 149 0.06 -12.97 -0.14
C ILE A 149 0.20 -14.49 -0.21
N LYS A 150 1.30 -15.04 0.28
CA LYS A 150 1.52 -16.50 0.29
C LYS A 150 0.47 -17.24 1.12
N ALA A 151 0.07 -16.69 2.27
CA ALA A 151 -0.98 -17.29 3.09
C ALA A 151 -2.34 -17.28 2.35
N MET A 152 -2.64 -16.17 1.67
CA MET A 152 -3.84 -16.07 0.82
C MET A 152 -3.83 -17.08 -0.34
N GLU A 153 -2.70 -17.23 -1.03
CA GLU A 153 -2.55 -18.22 -2.11
C GLU A 153 -2.75 -19.66 -1.61
N GLN A 154 -2.24 -19.98 -0.41
CA GLN A 154 -2.45 -21.29 0.21
C GLN A 154 -3.91 -21.54 0.52
N MET A 155 -4.61 -20.57 1.12
CA MET A 155 -6.04 -20.69 1.40
C MET A 155 -6.85 -20.87 0.12
N ALA A 156 -6.51 -20.15 -0.95
CA ALA A 156 -7.17 -20.26 -2.24
C ALA A 156 -6.96 -21.62 -2.93
N MET A 157 -5.89 -22.35 -2.59
CA MET A 157 -5.62 -23.70 -3.11
C MET A 157 -6.35 -24.81 -2.31
N GLU A 158 -6.75 -24.50 -1.07
CA GLU A 158 -7.43 -25.44 -0.16
C GLU A 158 -8.96 -25.38 -0.25
N ASP A 159 -9.52 -24.37 -0.92
CA ASP A 159 -10.96 -24.18 -1.19
C ASP A 159 -11.46 -24.88 -2.47
#